data_AF-A0A290N0E3-F1
#
_entry.id   AF-A0A290N0E3-F1
#
_cell.length_a   1.000
_cell.length_b   1.000
_cell.length_c   1.000
_cell.angle_alpha   90.00
_cell.angle_beta   90.00
_cell.angle_gamma   90.00
#
_symmetry.space_group_name_H-M   'P 1'
#
loop_
_entity.id
_entity.type
_entity.pdbx_description
1 polymer ?
#
loop_
_entity_poly.entity_id
_entity_poly.type
_entity_poly.pdbx_seq_one_letter_code
_entity_poly.pdbx_strand_id
1 'polypeptide(L)'
;MAIDGHLRAAFPGVAISREHRLSGRDRPDWLIDGRFVVEAKVHGAVRAKIERQLQRYAEHDAVEGIVLATGRSIILPATIGGKPVAVVNLGEAWL
;
A
#
# COMPACT_ATOMS: atom_id res chain seq x y z
N MET A 1 3.79 7.48 18.78
CA MET A 1 4.24 6.14 18.35
C MET A 1 4.04 6.08 16.84
N ALA A 2 5.05 5.69 16.06
CA ALA A 2 4.89 5.62 14.61
C ALA A 2 4.00 4.41 14.23
N ILE A 3 3.29 4.49 13.10
CA ILE A 3 2.30 3.48 12.64
C ILE A 3 2.87 2.06 12.66
N ASP A 4 4.17 1.90 12.36
CA ASP A 4 4.86 0.61 12.38
C ASP A 4 4.86 -0.07 13.76
N GLY A 5 4.92 0.69 14.86
CA GLY A 5 4.84 0.15 16.21
C GLY A 5 3.48 -0.51 16.48
N HIS A 6 2.40 0.17 16.07
CA HIS A 6 1.05 -0.38 16.17
C HIS A 6 0.85 -1.60 15.29
N LEU A 7 1.36 -1.58 14.05
CA LEU A 7 1.26 -2.72 13.14
C LEU A 7 1.99 -3.96 13.69
N ARG A 8 3.21 -3.81 14.22
CA ARG A 8 3.96 -4.93 14.81
C ARG A 8 3.29 -5.49 16.07
N ALA A 9 2.71 -4.62 16.90
CA ALA A 9 1.99 -5.03 18.10
C ALA A 9 0.68 -5.75 17.76
N ALA A 10 -0.06 -5.27 16.75
CA ALA A 10 -1.32 -5.86 16.32
C ALA A 10 -1.14 -7.20 15.57
N PHE A 11 -0.03 -7.34 14.84
CA PHE A 11 0.27 -8.53 14.02
C PHE A 11 1.59 -9.19 14.45
N PRO A 12 1.65 -9.76 15.67
CA PRO A 12 2.85 -10.43 16.14
C PRO A 12 3.19 -11.62 15.22
N GLY A 13 4.48 -11.75 14.89
CA GLY A 13 4.97 -12.82 13.99
C GLY A 13 4.86 -12.51 12.50
N VAL A 14 4.19 -11.43 12.10
CA VAL A 14 4.14 -10.98 10.70
C VAL A 14 5.35 -10.10 10.40
N ALA A 15 6.07 -10.38 9.32
CA ALA A 15 7.19 -9.55 8.89
C ALA A 15 6.66 -8.23 8.31
N ILE A 16 7.07 -7.10 8.88
CA ILE A 16 6.66 -5.77 8.44
C ILE A 16 7.91 -4.96 8.08
N SER A 17 8.06 -4.61 6.81
CA SER A 17 9.18 -3.81 6.32
C SER A 17 8.68 -2.43 5.89
N ARG A 18 9.10 -1.39 6.60
CA ARG A 18 8.79 0.00 6.23
C ARG A 18 9.70 0.47 5.10
N GLU A 19 9.15 1.25 4.19
CA GLU A 19 9.84 1.89 3.06
C GLU A 19 10.76 0.89 2.32
N HIS A 20 10.23 -0.31 2.08
CA HIS A 20 10.96 -1.41 1.47
C HIS A 20 11.31 -1.09 0.01
N ARG A 21 12.52 -1.39 -0.44
CA ARG A 21 12.91 -1.16 -1.85
C ARG A 21 12.57 -2.38 -2.68
N LEU A 22 11.53 -2.29 -3.50
CA LEU A 22 11.21 -3.29 -4.53
C LEU A 22 12.18 -3.17 -5.72
N SER A 23 12.58 -1.93 -6.03
CA SER A 23 13.57 -1.62 -7.06
C SER A 23 14.30 -0.32 -6.73
N GLY A 24 15.17 0.14 -7.63
CA GLY A 24 15.81 1.46 -7.51
C GLY A 24 14.83 2.64 -7.49
N ARG A 25 13.60 2.47 -8.01
CA ARG A 25 12.58 3.55 -8.13
C ARG A 25 11.25 3.25 -7.42
N ASP A 26 11.09 2.03 -6.91
CA ASP A 26 9.84 1.54 -6.34
C ASP A 26 10.05 1.24 -4.85
N ARG A 27 9.39 2.05 -4.01
CA ARG A 27 9.54 2.02 -2.56
C ARG A 27 8.19 2.24 -1.89
N PRO A 28 7.39 1.19 -1.67
CA PRO A 28 6.14 1.29 -0.94
C PRO A 28 6.35 1.72 0.51
N ASP A 29 5.36 2.38 1.11
CA ASP A 29 5.43 2.78 2.52
C ASP A 29 5.59 1.57 3.45
N TRP A 30 4.94 0.44 3.14
CA TRP A 30 5.19 -0.86 3.78
C TRP A 30 5.10 -2.03 2.81
N LEU A 31 5.90 -3.06 3.10
CA LEU A 31 5.77 -4.41 2.58
C LEU A 31 5.49 -5.36 3.75
N ILE A 32 4.36 -6.08 3.66
CA ILE A 32 3.87 -7.01 4.66
C ILE A 32 4.15 -8.44 4.18
N ASP A 33 4.81 -9.21 5.03
CA ASP A 33 5.19 -10.60 4.82
C ASP A 33 5.93 -10.86 3.50
N GLY A 34 6.70 -9.86 3.05
CA GLY A 34 7.42 -9.91 1.77
C GLY A 34 6.54 -9.85 0.52
N ARG A 35 5.21 -9.74 0.66
CA ARG A 35 4.25 -10.04 -0.41
C ARG A 35 3.18 -8.97 -0.64
N PHE A 36 2.71 -8.29 0.39
CA PHE A 36 1.61 -7.33 0.26
C PHE A 36 2.10 -5.91 0.45
N VAL A 37 1.81 -5.06 -0.53
CA VAL A 37 2.16 -3.64 -0.47
C VAL A 37 1.06 -2.87 0.23
N VAL A 38 1.45 -1.97 1.16
CA VAL A 38 0.57 -0.94 1.71
C VAL A 38 1.15 0.42 1.37
N GLU A 39 0.37 1.27 0.72
CA GLU A 39 0.73 2.63 0.36
C GLU A 39 -0.25 3.61 1.01
N ALA A 40 0.26 4.61 1.74
CA ALA A 40 -0.53 5.65 2.35
C ALA A 40 -0.46 6.96 1.55
N LYS A 41 -1.62 7.58 1.31
CA LYS A 41 -1.75 8.88 0.64
C LYS A 41 -2.77 9.76 1.33
N VAL A 42 -2.29 10.68 2.17
CA VAL A 42 -3.13 11.59 2.96
C VAL A 42 -3.40 12.91 2.22
N HIS A 43 -2.39 13.50 1.55
CA HIS A 43 -2.51 14.81 0.90
C HIS A 43 -1.81 14.87 -0.47
N GLY A 44 -2.24 15.81 -1.32
CA GLY A 44 -1.47 16.30 -2.48
C GLY A 44 -1.24 15.33 -3.65
N ALA A 45 -1.57 14.04 -3.51
CA ALA A 45 -1.41 13.08 -4.59
C ALA A 45 -2.50 13.26 -5.66
N VAL A 46 -2.07 13.32 -6.92
CA VAL A 46 -2.93 13.33 -8.10
C VAL A 46 -3.30 11.89 -8.44
N ARG A 47 -4.58 11.61 -8.72
CA ARG A 47 -5.09 10.26 -9.03
C ARG A 47 -4.20 9.48 -10.01
N ALA A 48 -3.88 10.08 -11.15
CA ALA A 48 -3.04 9.45 -12.17
C ALA A 48 -1.61 9.10 -11.67
N LYS A 49 -1.07 9.84 -10.69
CA LYS A 49 0.22 9.49 -10.07
C LYS A 49 0.10 8.29 -9.14
N ILE A 50 -1.02 8.19 -8.41
CA ILE A 50 -1.32 7.03 -7.55
C ILE A 50 -1.47 5.79 -8.43
N GLU A 51 -2.34 5.82 -9.43
CA GLU A 51 -2.58 4.68 -10.32
C GLU A 51 -1.28 4.20 -10.99
N ARG A 52 -0.47 5.11 -11.52
CA ARG A 52 0.85 4.77 -12.10
C ARG A 52 1.80 4.16 -11.06
N GLN A 53 1.77 4.63 -9.82
CA GLN A 53 2.60 4.06 -8.76
C GLN A 53 2.17 2.63 -8.43
N LEU A 54 0.86 2.39 -8.26
CA LEU A 54 0.34 1.04 -7.98
C LEU A 54 0.56 0.09 -9.16
N GLN A 55 0.45 0.57 -10.41
CA GLN A 55 0.79 -0.22 -11.59
C GLN A 55 2.25 -0.69 -11.56
N ARG A 56 3.20 0.21 -11.23
CA ARG A 56 4.61 -0.18 -11.08
C ARG A 56 4.82 -1.21 -9.99
N TYR A 57 4.13 -1.10 -8.86
CA TYR A 57 4.21 -2.10 -7.80
C TYR A 57 3.66 -3.45 -8.25
N ALA A 58 2.56 -3.45 -9.02
CA ALA A 58 1.97 -4.65 -9.57
C ALA A 58 2.86 -5.36 -10.61
N GLU A 59 3.87 -4.70 -11.18
CA GLU A 59 4.85 -5.32 -12.09
C GLU A 59 5.87 -6.22 -11.36
N HIS A 60 6.01 -6.11 -10.03
CA HIS A 60 7.00 -6.91 -9.28
C HIS A 60 6.44 -8.26 -8.89
N ASP A 61 7.04 -9.37 -9.34
CA ASP A 61 6.57 -10.75 -9.08
C ASP A 61 6.35 -11.05 -7.59
N ALA A 62 7.20 -10.50 -6.71
CA ALA A 62 7.07 -10.68 -5.26
C ALA A 62 5.81 -10.03 -4.66
N VAL A 63 5.20 -9.05 -5.35
CA VAL A 63 3.98 -8.39 -4.89
C VAL A 63 2.78 -9.24 -5.28
N GLU A 64 2.03 -9.72 -4.30
CA GLU A 64 0.81 -10.52 -4.50
C GLU A 64 -0.47 -9.69 -4.37
N GLY A 65 -0.41 -8.49 -3.78
CA GLY A 65 -1.56 -7.61 -3.62
C GLY A 65 -1.19 -6.24 -3.07
N ILE A 66 -2.11 -5.28 -3.23
CA ILE A 66 -1.87 -3.87 -2.90
C ILE A 66 -3.04 -3.30 -2.10
N VAL A 67 -2.74 -2.63 -1.00
CA VAL A 67 -3.68 -1.81 -0.24
C VAL A 67 -3.30 -0.35 -0.38
N LEU A 68 -4.21 0.47 -0.89
CA LEU A 68 -4.11 1.92 -0.86
C LEU A 68 -4.90 2.47 0.33
N ALA A 69 -4.20 3.00 1.33
CA ALA A 69 -4.82 3.74 2.42
C ALA A 69 -4.84 5.24 2.08
N THR A 70 -6.02 5.81 1.84
CA THR A 70 -6.11 7.21 1.39
C THR A 70 -7.33 7.94 1.94
N GLY A 71 -7.20 9.24 2.17
CA GLY A 71 -8.35 10.13 2.44
C GLY A 71 -9.00 10.68 1.17
N ARG A 72 -8.54 10.26 -0.02
CA ARG A 72 -9.12 10.67 -1.30
C ARG A 72 -10.32 9.80 -1.65
N SER A 73 -11.37 10.42 -2.17
CA SER A 73 -12.38 9.67 -2.93
C SER A 73 -11.76 9.22 -4.26
N ILE A 74 -11.45 7.93 -4.34
CA ILE A 74 -10.88 7.27 -5.52
C ILE A 74 -11.52 5.91 -5.68
N ILE A 75 -11.85 5.57 -6.93
CA ILE A 75 -12.29 4.23 -7.32
C ILE A 75 -11.16 3.64 -8.15
N LEU A 76 -10.63 2.51 -7.70
CA LEU A 76 -9.65 1.70 -8.41
C LEU A 76 -10.33 0.43 -8.95
N PRO A 77 -9.80 -0.17 -10.03
CA PRO A 77 -10.23 -1.51 -10.42
C PRO A 77 -9.94 -2.51 -9.29
N ALA A 78 -10.71 -3.59 -9.21
CA ALA A 78 -10.50 -4.67 -8.23
C ALA A 78 -9.13 -5.34 -8.36
N THR A 79 -8.51 -5.23 -9.54
CA THR A 79 -7.16 -5.73 -9.82
C THR A 79 -6.34 -4.73 -10.63
N ILE A 80 -5.05 -4.66 -10.37
CA ILE A 80 -4.05 -3.95 -11.17
C ILE A 80 -2.96 -4.95 -11.54
N GLY A 81 -2.65 -5.10 -12.83
CA GLY A 81 -1.68 -6.11 -13.30
C GLY A 81 -2.05 -7.55 -12.90
N GLY A 82 -3.34 -7.86 -12.78
CA GLY A 82 -3.84 -9.16 -12.31
C GLY A 82 -3.78 -9.35 -10.78
N LYS A 83 -3.25 -8.38 -10.03
CA LYS A 83 -3.10 -8.47 -8.57
C LYS A 83 -4.25 -7.76 -7.86
N PRO A 84 -4.83 -8.34 -6.80
CA PRO A 84 -5.91 -7.71 -6.05
C PRO A 84 -5.49 -6.36 -5.48
N VAL A 85 -6.40 -5.38 -5.55
CA VAL A 85 -6.23 -4.06 -4.98
C VAL A 85 -7.40 -3.70 -4.08
N ALA A 86 -7.09 -3.26 -2.87
CA ALA A 86 -8.07 -2.74 -1.92
C ALA A 86 -7.81 -1.25 -1.66
N VAL A 87 -8.88 -0.49 -1.46
CA VAL A 87 -8.81 0.91 -1.03
C VAL A 87 -9.39 1.01 0.38
N VAL A 88 -8.61 1.54 1.30
CA VAL A 88 -9.04 1.86 2.67
C VAL A 88 -9.21 3.38 2.74
N ASN A 89 -10.45 3.82 2.98
CA ASN A 89 -10.75 5.23 3.18
C ASN A 89 -10.34 5.65 4.60
N LEU A 90 -9.30 6.48 4.70
CA LEU A 90 -8.80 6.98 5.99
C LEU A 90 -9.76 7.97 6.67
N GLY A 91 -10.75 8.51 5.95
CA GLY A 91 -11.82 9.31 6.54
C GLY A 91 -12.89 8.46 7.23
N GLU A 92 -13.05 7.20 6.82
CA GLU A 92 -13.99 6.24 7.41
C GLU A 92 -13.34 5.37 8.49
N ALA A 93 -12.01 5.22 8.46
CA ALA A 93 -11.24 4.39 9.39
C ALA A 93 -11.05 5.00 10.81
N TRP A 94 -11.86 6.00 11.20
CA TRP A 94 -11.88 6.60 12.54
C TRP A 94 -13.02 6.10 13.44
N LEU A 95 -13.80 5.13 12.96
CA LEU A 95 -14.89 4.47 13.71
C LEU A 95 -14.40 3.18 14.37
#